data_AF-A0A0N8PT89-F1
#
_entry.id   AF-A0A0N8PT89-F1
#
_cell.length_a   1.000
_cell.length_b   1.000
_cell.length_c   1.000
_cell.angle_alpha   90.00
_cell.angle_beta   90.00
_cell.angle_gamma   90.00
#
_symmetry.space_group_name_H-M   'P 1'
#
loop_
_entity.id
_entity.type
_entity.pdbx_description
1 polymer ?
#
loop_
_entity_poly.entity_id
_entity_poly.type
_entity_poly.pdbx_seq_one_letter_code
_entity_poly.pdbx_strand_id
1 'polypeptide(L)'
;MARIFVNYIATDGRVALWEKHPDHPDGEIFIGGPTEEPVEVADTAAVRQAIRDDRLAEVRDFRPAAQEKTPKTPKTPKESKDGGTGTTPTGDPK
;
A
#
# COMPACT_ATOMS: atom_id res chain seq x y z
N MET A 1 15.28 -13.03 -0.09
CA MET A 1 15.14 -13.65 -1.44
C MET A 1 15.04 -12.57 -2.51
N ALA A 2 15.05 -12.92 -3.80
CA ALA A 2 14.74 -11.97 -4.88
C ALA A 2 13.24 -11.63 -4.85
N ARG A 3 12.87 -10.44 -5.35
CA ARG A 3 11.48 -9.99 -5.48
C ARG A 3 11.17 -9.67 -6.93
N ILE A 4 9.94 -9.92 -7.33
CA ILE A 4 9.45 -9.71 -8.70
C ILE A 4 8.10 -9.02 -8.68
N PHE A 5 7.77 -8.37 -9.80
CA PHE A 5 6.44 -7.79 -10.00
C PHE A 5 5.59 -8.75 -10.84
N VAL A 6 4.33 -8.93 -10.47
CA VAL A 6 3.40 -9.82 -11.16
C VAL A 6 2.08 -9.14 -11.45
N ASN A 7 1.49 -9.41 -12.61
CA ASN A 7 0.13 -9.04 -12.95
C ASN A 7 -0.80 -10.24 -12.89
N TYR A 8 -2.04 -9.99 -12.46
CA TYR A 8 -3.11 -10.97 -12.56
C TYR A 8 -3.52 -11.19 -14.02
N ILE A 9 -3.56 -12.45 -14.47
CA ILE A 9 -4.00 -12.80 -15.83
C ILE A 9 -5.15 -13.83 -15.86
N ALA A 10 -5.50 -14.44 -14.72
CA ALA A 10 -6.54 -15.47 -14.69
C ALA A 10 -7.91 -14.90 -15.10
N THR A 11 -8.56 -15.45 -16.12
CA THR A 11 -9.84 -14.90 -16.63
C THR A 11 -11.08 -15.37 -15.87
N ASP A 12 -10.93 -16.36 -14.98
CA ASP A 12 -12.06 -17.05 -14.33
C ASP A 12 -12.59 -16.36 -13.06
N GLY A 13 -12.14 -15.14 -12.75
CA GLY A 13 -12.53 -14.42 -11.53
C GLY A 13 -12.11 -15.11 -10.24
N ARG A 14 -11.13 -16.02 -10.31
CA ARG A 14 -10.61 -16.77 -9.17
C ARG A 14 -9.43 -16.03 -8.54
N VAL A 15 -9.17 -16.30 -7.27
CA VAL A 15 -7.91 -15.92 -6.62
C VAL A 15 -6.77 -16.51 -7.45
N ALA A 16 -5.79 -15.71 -7.89
CA ALA A 16 -4.60 -16.18 -8.60
C ALA A 16 -3.52 -16.70 -7.64
N LEU A 17 -3.39 -16.07 -6.47
CA LEU A 17 -2.47 -16.52 -5.43
C LEU A 17 -2.89 -16.01 -4.05
N TRP A 18 -2.81 -16.87 -3.04
CA TRP A 18 -2.83 -16.47 -1.64
C TRP A 18 -1.73 -17.25 -0.93
N GLU A 19 -0.76 -16.55 -0.37
CA GLU A 19 0.40 -17.16 0.29
C GLU A 19 0.86 -16.29 1.46
N LYS A 20 1.21 -16.93 2.58
CA LYS A 20 1.88 -16.30 3.72
C LYS A 20 3.35 -16.71 3.76
N HIS A 21 4.26 -15.76 3.60
CA HIS A 21 5.71 -16.00 3.55
C HIS A 21 6.50 -14.79 4.09
N PRO A 22 7.54 -14.97 4.92
CA PRO A 22 8.26 -13.86 5.56
C PRO A 22 9.02 -12.94 4.59
N ASP A 23 9.40 -13.43 3.41
CA ASP A 23 10.03 -12.59 2.37
C ASP A 23 9.05 -11.68 1.61
N HIS A 24 7.73 -11.90 1.74
CA HIS A 24 6.73 -11.01 1.14
C HIS A 24 6.73 -9.65 1.86
N PRO A 25 6.41 -8.54 1.16
CA PRO A 25 6.44 -7.19 1.74
C PRO A 25 5.64 -7.07 3.06
N ASP A 26 4.45 -7.66 3.10
CA ASP A 26 3.54 -7.66 4.26
C ASP A 26 3.52 -9.00 5.02
N GLY A 27 4.43 -9.92 4.69
CA GLY A 27 4.46 -11.29 5.22
C GLY A 27 3.35 -12.20 4.68
N GLU A 28 2.39 -11.65 3.93
CA GLU A 28 1.30 -12.34 3.25
C GLU A 28 0.95 -11.58 1.96
N ILE A 29 0.51 -12.31 0.94
CA ILE A 29 0.02 -11.76 -0.31
C ILE A 29 -1.33 -12.38 -0.67
N PHE A 30 -2.23 -11.56 -1.21
CA PHE A 30 -3.50 -11.98 -1.78
C PHE A 30 -3.69 -11.30 -3.14
N ILE A 31 -3.71 -12.08 -4.21
CA ILE A 31 -3.92 -11.60 -5.58
C ILE A 31 -5.20 -12.24 -6.09
N GLY A 32 -6.27 -11.46 -6.21
CA GLY A 32 -7.56 -11.89 -6.71
C GLY A 32 -8.22 -10.83 -7.58
N GLY A 33 -8.64 -11.23 -8.78
CA GLY A 33 -9.20 -10.31 -9.77
C GLY A 33 -8.15 -9.43 -10.45
N PRO A 34 -8.54 -8.71 -11.51
CA PRO A 34 -7.64 -7.86 -12.28
C PRO A 34 -7.06 -6.76 -11.39
N THR A 35 -5.73 -6.66 -11.37
CA THR A 35 -5.02 -5.55 -10.75
C THR A 35 -4.64 -4.54 -11.82
N GLU A 36 -4.89 -3.25 -11.56
CA GLU A 36 -4.49 -2.17 -12.49
C GLU A 36 -2.97 -1.99 -12.53
N GLU A 37 -2.29 -2.32 -11.43
CA GLU A 37 -0.83 -2.23 -11.30
C GLU A 37 -0.20 -3.59 -10.95
N PRO A 38 1.07 -3.82 -11.33
CA PRO A 38 1.82 -5.00 -10.91
C PRO A 38 2.04 -5.04 -9.40
N VAL A 39 1.84 -6.22 -8.82
CA VAL A 39 2.01 -6.49 -7.39
C VAL A 39 3.43 -6.97 -7.13
N GLU A 40 4.13 -6.37 -6.15
CA GLU A 40 5.44 -6.85 -5.69
C GLU A 40 5.26 -8.10 -4.83
N VAL A 41 5.97 -9.18 -5.17
CA VAL A 41 5.94 -10.44 -4.43
C VAL A 41 7.35 -11.02 -4.29
N ALA A 42 7.57 -11.87 -3.29
CA ALA A 42 8.79 -12.66 -3.20
C ALA A 42 8.84 -13.72 -4.31
N ASP A 43 10.02 -14.01 -4.85
CA ASP A 43 10.24 -15.08 -5.83
C ASP A 43 10.22 -16.46 -5.14
N THR A 44 9.01 -16.90 -4.76
CA THR A 44 8.77 -18.19 -4.10
C THR A 44 8.34 -19.27 -5.11
N ALA A 45 8.42 -20.54 -4.70
CA ALA A 45 7.97 -21.65 -5.54
C ALA A 45 6.49 -21.56 -5.90
N ALA A 46 5.64 -21.04 -5.00
CA ALA A 46 4.20 -20.86 -5.26
C ALA A 46 3.94 -19.74 -6.28
N VAL A 47 4.66 -18.62 -6.19
CA VAL A 47 4.60 -17.55 -7.20
C VAL A 47 5.04 -18.08 -8.57
N ARG A 48 6.15 -18.82 -8.63
CA ARG A 48 6.64 -19.44 -9.86
C ARG A 48 5.70 -20.51 -10.41
N GLN A 49 4.95 -21.20 -9.56
CA GLN A 49 3.91 -22.13 -9.99
C GLN A 49 2.71 -21.36 -10.58
N ALA A 50 2.23 -20.32 -9.91
CA ALA A 50 1.13 -19.49 -10.41
C ALA A 50 1.46 -18.80 -11.74
N ILE A 51 2.73 -18.46 -11.98
CA ILE A 51 3.19 -17.98 -13.31
C ILE A 51 3.13 -19.10 -14.35
N ARG A 52 3.58 -20.31 -14.00
CA ARG A 52 3.52 -21.47 -14.92
C ARG A 52 2.09 -21.93 -15.22
N ASP A 53 1.17 -21.71 -14.31
CA ASP A 53 -0.25 -22.05 -14.47
C ASP A 53 -1.04 -20.97 -15.23
N ASP A 54 -0.36 -19.97 -15.82
CA ASP A 54 -0.99 -18.83 -16.49
C ASP A 54 -2.01 -18.09 -15.60
N ARG A 55 -1.77 -18.05 -14.28
CA ARG A 55 -2.57 -17.27 -13.33
C ARG A 55 -1.96 -15.90 -13.05
N LEU A 56 -0.63 -15.82 -13.11
CA LEU A 56 0.17 -14.60 -12.95
C LEU A 56 1.12 -14.41 -14.13
N ALA A 57 1.41 -13.16 -14.49
CA ALA A 57 2.45 -12.82 -15.46
C ALA A 57 3.56 -11.99 -14.80
N GLU A 58 4.82 -12.39 -14.94
CA GLU A 58 5.98 -11.64 -14.45
C GLU A 58 6.16 -10.35 -15.28
N VAL A 59 6.30 -9.21 -14.59
CA VAL A 59 6.51 -7.89 -15.20
C VAL A 59 7.96 -7.45 -14.94
N ARG A 60 8.81 -7.57 -15.96
CA ARG A 60 10.26 -7.30 -15.85
C ARG A 60 10.63 -5.82 -15.94
N ASP A 61 9.82 -5.03 -16.63
CA ASP A 61 10.08 -3.63 -16.92
C ASP A 61 9.14 -2.68 -16.16
N PHE A 62 8.58 -3.12 -15.02
CA PHE A 62 7.82 -2.20 -14.17
C PHE A 62 8.76 -1.20 -13.52
N ARG A 63 8.83 0.00 -14.10
CA ARG A 63 9.31 1.18 -13.41
C ARG A 63 8.07 1.83 -12.81
N PRO A 64 7.85 1.78 -11.47
CA PRO A 64 6.85 2.66 -10.89
C PRO A 64 7.19 4.06 -11.40
N ALA A 65 6.24 4.71 -12.09
CA ALA A 65 6.44 6.07 -12.54
C ALA A 65 6.92 6.82 -11.31
N ALA A 66 8.19 7.23 -11.32
CA ALA A 66 8.84 7.82 -10.17
C ALA A 66 7.88 8.87 -9.69
N GLN A 67 7.35 8.71 -8.47
CA GLN A 67 6.49 9.70 -7.84
C GLN A 67 7.14 11.02 -8.18
N GLU A 68 6.46 11.84 -8.98
CA GLU A 68 6.89 13.21 -9.20
C GLU A 68 6.88 13.77 -7.79
N LYS A 69 8.06 13.80 -7.18
CA LYS A 69 8.29 14.37 -5.87
C LYS A 69 7.99 15.84 -6.09
N THR A 70 6.72 16.22 -6.02
CA THR A 70 6.38 17.54 -5.56
C THR A 70 7.02 17.61 -4.18
N PRO A 71 8.06 18.44 -3.99
CA PRO A 71 8.62 18.61 -2.67
C PRO A 71 7.47 19.10 -1.79
N LYS A 72 7.07 18.26 -0.82
CA LYS A 72 6.35 18.73 0.36
C LYS A 72 7.23 19.81 0.96
N THR A 73 6.90 21.07 0.69
CA THR A 73 7.50 22.19 1.39
C THR A 73 7.15 21.99 2.86
N PRO A 74 8.12 21.86 3.78
CA PRO A 74 7.82 21.83 5.19
C PRO A 74 7.44 23.26 5.59
N LYS A 75 6.17 23.49 5.96
CA LYS A 75 5.85 24.58 6.88
C LYS A 75 5.62 23.97 8.25
N THR A 76 6.67 24.10 9.04
CA THR A 76 6.85 23.96 10.48
C THR A 76 5.56 23.90 11.33
N PRO A 77 5.50 23.01 12.33
CA PRO A 77 4.44 23.02 13.32
C PRO A 77 4.58 24.25 14.22
N LYS A 78 3.56 25.10 14.32
CA LYS A 78 3.47 26.08 15.40
C LYS A 78 2.44 25.61 16.42
N GLU A 79 2.98 24.82 17.34
CA GLU A 79 2.71 24.84 18.77
C GLU A 79 1.49 25.66 19.23
N SER A 80 0.58 24.93 19.86
CA SER A 80 -0.50 25.35 20.72
C SER A 80 -0.10 26.46 21.70
N LYS A 81 -1.00 27.41 21.92
CA LYS A 81 -1.01 28.22 23.14
C LYS A 81 -2.25 27.84 23.94
N ASP A 82 -2.13 26.78 24.73
CA ASP A 82 -2.98 26.58 25.91
C ASP A 82 -2.44 27.46 27.04
N GLY A 83 -3.32 28.14 27.77
CA GLY A 83 -2.96 29.04 28.84
C GLY A 83 -4.09 30.00 29.18
N GLY A 84 -5.11 29.45 29.85
CA GLY A 84 -6.29 30.18 30.29
C GLY A 84 -6.07 31.10 31.49
N THR A 85 -7.00 32.05 31.62
CA THR A 85 -7.55 32.70 32.84
C THR A 85 -8.64 33.61 32.27
N GLY A 86 -9.94 33.41 32.49
CA GLY A 86 -10.60 33.45 33.79
C GLY A 86 -11.57 34.65 33.79
N THR A 87 -12.80 34.40 34.26
CA THR A 87 -13.84 35.37 34.64
C THR A 87 -14.95 35.66 33.61
N THR A 88 -15.99 34.82 33.70
CA THR A 88 -17.40 35.16 33.50
C THR A 88 -17.82 36.26 34.48
N PRO A 89 -18.57 37.29 34.06
CA PRO A 89 -19.52 37.95 34.96
C PRO A 89 -20.93 37.40 34.71
N THR A 90 -21.41 36.59 35.65
CA THR A 90 -22.84 36.27 35.83
C THR A 90 -23.41 37.23 36.87
N GLY A 91 -24.54 37.89 36.54
CA GLY A 91 -25.37 38.70 37.45
C GLY A 91 -25.04 40.20 37.42
N ASP A 92 -26.00 41.12 37.28
CA ASP A 92 -27.24 41.16 38.06
C ASP A 92 -28.41 41.84 37.28
N PRO A 93 -29.66 41.35 37.41
CA PRO A 93 -30.86 42.03 36.93
C PRO A 93 -31.40 43.03 37.97
N LYS A 94 -31.77 44.23 37.55
CA LYS A 94 -32.66 45.11 38.30
C LYS A 94 -33.57 45.92 37.36
#